data_AF-A0A3L9MDK7-F1
#
_entry.id   AF-A0A3L9MDK7-F1
#
_cell.length_a   1.000
_cell.length_b   1.000
_cell.length_c   1.000
_cell.angle_alpha   90.00
_cell.angle_beta   90.00
_cell.angle_gamma   90.00
#
_symmetry.space_group_name_H-M   'P 1'
#
loop_
_entity.id
_entity.type
_entity.pdbx_description
1 polymer ?
#
loop_
_entity_poly.entity_id
_entity_poly.type
_entity_poly.pdbx_seq_one_letter_code
_entity_poly.pdbx_strand_id
1 'polypeptide(L)'
;MTDNQLIEALGGCNAVARLLGIKPSSVSGWKAIPTDRKIRLAVIAEENGISTRKEIFPDTYVDIWIELREPIRASNIIRQVL
;
A
#
# COMPACT_ATOMS: atom_id res chain seq x y z
N MET A 1 6.70 5.16 -4.15
CA MET A 1 7.79 4.35 -3.54
C MET A 1 8.02 3.08 -4.36
N THR A 2 9.27 2.66 -4.61
CA THR A 2 9.54 1.37 -5.28
C THR A 2 9.52 0.20 -4.30
N ASP A 3 9.41 -1.04 -4.81
CA ASP A 3 9.39 -2.24 -3.98
C ASP A 3 10.67 -2.41 -3.14
N ASN A 4 11.84 -2.18 -3.73
CA ASN A 4 13.11 -2.25 -3.01
C ASN A 4 13.20 -1.17 -1.93
N GLN A 5 12.75 0.06 -2.23
CA GLN A 5 12.72 1.13 -1.23
C GLN A 5 11.79 0.78 -0.06
N LEU A 6 10.63 0.16 -0.34
CA LEU A 6 9.70 -0.27 0.69
C LEU A 6 10.31 -1.37 1.58
N ILE A 7 10.97 -2.37 0.98
CA ILE A 7 11.64 -3.44 1.73
C ILE A 7 12.73 -2.88 2.63
N GLU A 8 13.60 -2.02 2.10
CA GLU A 8 14.69 -1.40 2.87
C GLU A 8 14.15 -0.50 3.99
N ALA A 9 13.15 0.34 3.70
CA ALA A 9 12.54 1.21 4.70
C ALA A 9 11.85 0.44 5.84
N LEU A 10 11.37 -0.78 5.58
CA LEU A 10 10.80 -1.68 6.59
C LEU A 10 11.87 -2.50 7.35
N GLY A 11 13.16 -2.26 7.13
CA GLY A 11 14.27 -2.93 7.81
C GLY A 11 14.84 -4.15 7.05
N GLY A 12 14.61 -4.22 5.74
CA GLY A 12 15.17 -5.23 4.84
C GLY A 12 14.43 -6.57 4.85
N CYS A 13 14.95 -7.53 4.07
CA CYS A 13 14.27 -8.80 3.78
C CYS A 13 13.88 -9.61 5.04
N ASN A 14 14.75 -9.65 6.05
CA ASN A 14 14.49 -10.40 7.30
C ASN A 14 13.34 -9.79 8.11
N ALA A 15 13.30 -8.45 8.19
CA ALA A 15 12.23 -7.74 8.89
C ALA A 15 10.89 -7.91 8.18
N VAL A 16 10.86 -7.74 6.86
CA VAL A 16 9.68 -7.97 6.02
C VAL A 16 9.16 -9.40 6.13
N ALA A 17 10.04 -10.40 6.13
CA ALA A 17 9.66 -11.80 6.29
C ALA A 17 8.98 -12.06 7.64
N ARG A 18 9.51 -11.46 8.72
CA ARG A 18 8.92 -11.53 10.06
C ARG A 18 7.55 -10.85 10.13
N LEU A 19 7.40 -9.66 9.54
CA LEU A 19 6.11 -8.94 9.48
C LEU A 19 5.03 -9.75 8.75
N LEU A 20 5.41 -10.53 7.74
CA LEU A 20 4.48 -11.31 6.94
C LEU A 20 4.29 -12.75 7.41
N GLY A 21 5.09 -13.22 8.37
CA GLY A 21 5.06 -14.60 8.86
C GLY A 21 5.55 -15.63 7.83
N ILE A 22 6.57 -15.29 7.03
CA ILE A 22 7.13 -16.14 5.98
C ILE A 22 8.64 -16.33 6.14
N LYS A 23 9.25 -17.21 5.33
CA LYS A 23 10.70 -17.42 5.34
C LYS A 23 11.43 -16.24 4.68
N PRO A 24 12.60 -15.79 5.19
CA PRO A 24 13.39 -14.73 4.55
C PRO A 24 13.76 -14.99 3.09
N SER A 25 14.04 -16.25 2.75
CA SER A 25 14.35 -16.65 1.37
C SER A 25 13.20 -16.43 0.39
N SER A 26 11.95 -16.35 0.87
CA SER A 26 10.82 -15.96 0.04
C SER A 26 10.92 -14.49 -0.39
N VAL A 27 11.29 -13.59 0.53
CA VAL A 27 11.38 -12.15 0.26
C VAL A 27 12.53 -11.84 -0.69
N SER A 28 13.72 -12.38 -0.42
CA SER A 28 14.90 -12.12 -1.25
C SER A 28 14.79 -12.69 -2.67
N GLY A 29 13.86 -13.63 -2.90
CA GLY A 29 13.58 -14.20 -4.22
C GLY A 29 12.55 -13.42 -5.05
N TRP A 30 11.93 -12.38 -4.51
CA TRP A 30 10.93 -11.60 -5.23
C TRP A 30 11.55 -10.73 -6.32
N LYS A 31 11.02 -10.83 -7.54
CA LYS A 31 11.30 -9.86 -8.61
C LYS A 31 10.50 -8.55 -8.43
N ALA A 32 9.29 -8.69 -7.90
CA ALA A 32 8.41 -7.64 -7.42
C ALA A 32 7.64 -8.22 -6.22
N ILE A 33 7.23 -7.37 -5.28
CA ILE A 33 6.45 -7.82 -4.12
C ILE A 33 5.10 -8.34 -4.64
N PRO A 34 4.69 -9.58 -4.31
CA PRO A 34 3.37 -10.07 -4.67
C PRO A 34 2.27 -9.12 -4.15
N THR A 35 1.25 -8.86 -4.96
CA THR A 35 0.25 -7.81 -4.68
C THR A 35 -0.41 -7.95 -3.30
N ASP A 36 -0.81 -9.17 -2.91
CA ASP A 36 -1.39 -9.47 -1.60
C ASP A 36 -0.44 -9.10 -0.44
N ARG A 37 0.87 -9.33 -0.63
CA ARG A 37 1.90 -8.97 0.34
C ARG A 37 2.12 -7.48 0.37
N LYS A 38 2.16 -6.82 -0.79
CA LYS A 38 2.34 -5.37 -0.90
C LYS A 38 1.18 -4.60 -0.25
N ILE A 39 -0.06 -5.08 -0.37
CA ILE A 39 -1.23 -4.52 0.32
C ILE A 39 -1.03 -4.54 1.84
N ARG A 40 -0.60 -5.68 2.40
CA ARG A 40 -0.32 -5.80 3.85
C ARG A 40 0.83 -4.88 4.29
N LEU A 41 1.92 -4.86 3.52
CA LEU A 41 3.08 -4.02 3.83
C LEU A 41 2.76 -2.53 3.74
N ALA A 42 1.86 -2.12 2.85
CA ALA A 42 1.46 -0.73 2.72
C ALA A 42 0.75 -0.19 3.97
N VAL A 43 -0.11 -1.01 4.59
CA VAL A 43 -0.76 -0.66 5.86
C VAL A 43 0.28 -0.49 6.97
N ILE A 44 1.23 -1.43 7.07
CA ILE A 44 2.30 -1.40 8.09
C ILE A 44 3.24 -0.20 7.87
N ALA A 45 3.57 0.10 6.61
CA ALA A 45 4.40 1.26 6.28
C ALA A 45 3.71 2.58 6.65
N GLU A 46 2.40 2.69 6.42
CA GLU A 46 1.62 3.88 6.80
C GLU A 46 1.49 4.01 8.33
N GLU A 47 1.22 2.91 9.04
CA GLU A 47 1.18 2.88 10.51
C GLU A 47 2.52 3.33 11.13
N ASN A 48 3.64 2.97 10.50
CA ASN A 48 4.98 3.36 10.95
C ASN A 48 5.42 4.75 10.44
N GLY A 49 4.58 5.48 9.70
CA GLY A 49 4.92 6.80 9.14
C GLY A 49 5.98 6.78 8.04
N ILE A 50 6.22 5.64 7.39
CA ILE A 50 7.25 5.46 6.35
C ILE A 50 6.77 5.97 4.99
N SER A 51 5.54 5.61 4.61
CA SER A 51 4.91 6.02 3.36
C SER A 51 3.41 5.76 3.45
N THR A 52 2.61 6.50 2.69
CA THR A 52 1.16 6.28 2.66
C THR A 52 0.79 5.14 1.70
N ARG A 53 -0.37 4.53 1.94
CA ARG A 53 -1.00 3.56 1.03
C ARG A 53 -1.17 4.12 -0.38
N LYS A 54 -1.47 5.42 -0.48
CA LYS A 54 -1.57 6.15 -1.75
C LYS A 54 -0.24 6.27 -2.48
N GLU A 55 0.87 6.48 -1.79
CA GLU A 55 2.20 6.54 -2.41
C GLU A 55 2.72 5.16 -2.88
N ILE A 56 2.22 4.08 -2.26
CA ILE A 56 2.59 2.70 -2.60
C ILE A 56 1.71 2.14 -3.73
N PHE A 57 0.44 2.54 -3.78
CA PHE A 57 -0.55 2.16 -4.80
C PHE A 57 -1.20 3.39 -5.46
N PRO A 58 -0.45 4.23 -6.19
CA PRO A 58 -0.94 5.54 -6.66
C PRO A 58 -2.19 5.47 -7.54
N ASP A 59 -2.32 4.41 -8.33
CA ASP A 59 -3.41 4.28 -9.31
C ASP A 59 -4.59 3.47 -8.79
N THR A 60 -4.40 2.64 -7.77
CA THR A 60 -5.37 1.61 -7.34
C THR A 60 -5.73 1.68 -5.86
N TYR A 61 -5.18 2.62 -5.08
CA TYR A 61 -5.45 2.71 -3.64
C TYR A 61 -6.95 2.84 -3.32
N VAL A 62 -7.72 3.55 -4.14
CA VAL A 62 -9.18 3.72 -3.95
C VAL A 62 -9.99 2.44 -4.20
N ASP A 63 -9.43 1.48 -4.92
CA ASP A 63 -10.06 0.18 -5.18
C ASP A 63 -9.76 -0.83 -4.07
N ILE A 64 -8.59 -0.69 -3.44
CA ILE A 64 -8.14 -1.55 -2.33
C ILE A 64 -8.72 -1.06 -1.00
N TRP A 65 -8.70 0.26 -0.78
CA TRP A 65 -9.14 0.92 0.46
C TRP A 65 -10.23 1.94 0.14
N ILE A 66 -11.48 1.47 0.16
CA ILE A 66 -12.66 2.27 -0.20
C ILE A 66 -12.87 3.47 0.74
N GLU A 67 -12.36 3.40 1.97
CA GLU A 67 -12.40 4.47 2.96
C GLU A 67 -11.54 5.68 2.59
N LEU A 68 -10.61 5.51 1.63
CA LEU A 68 -9.76 6.59 1.11
C LEU A 68 -10.38 7.29 -0.12
N ARG A 69 -11.58 6.91 -0.55
CA ARG A 69 -12.30 7.61 -1.61
C ARG A 69 -12.75 8.98 -1.11
N GLU A 70 -12.64 9.98 -1.96
CA GLU A 70 -13.25 11.28 -1.69
C GLU A 70 -14.74 11.08 -1.39
N PRO A 71 -15.27 11.62 -0.27
CA PRO A 71 -16.67 11.51 0.03
C PRO A 71 -17.48 12.13 -1.10
N ILE A 72 -18.55 11.45 -1.53
CA ILE A 72 -19.48 11.99 -2.52
C ILE A 72 -20.10 13.25 -1.91
N ARG A 73 -19.60 14.42 -2.28
CA ARG A 73 -20.21 15.69 -1.88
C ARG A 73 -21.50 15.87 -2.67
N ALA A 74 -22.62 16.01 -1.97
CA ALA A 74 -23.95 16.26 -2.54
C ALA A 74 -24.02 17.51 -3.45
N SER A 75 -22.99 18.37 -3.44
CA SER A 75 -22.90 19.58 -4.28
C SER A 75 -22.82 19.31 -5.78
N ASN A 76 -22.53 18.09 -6.23
CA ASN A 76 -22.47 17.76 -7.66
C ASN A 76 -23.84 17.39 -8.26
N ILE A 77 -24.88 17.21 -7.45
CA ILE A 77 -26.23 16.92 -7.96
C ILE A 77 -26.90 18.18 -8.53
N ILE A 78 -26.59 19.37 -7.99
CA ILE A 78 -27.31 20.61 -8.36
C ILE A 78 -26.82 21.19 -9.70
N ARG A 79 -25.60 20.89 -10.16
CA ARG A 79 -25.06 21.40 -11.43
C ARG A 79 -25.39 20.56 -12.67
N GLN A 80 -26.00 19.40 -12.50
CA GLN A 80 -26.37 18.52 -13.63
C GLN A 80 -27.86 18.60 -14.00
N VAL A 81 -28.67 19.34 -13.22
CA VAL A 81 -30.14 19.44 -13.36
C VAL A 81 -30.59 20.90 -13.59
N LEU A 82 -29.64 21.83 -13.75
CA LEU A 82 -29.87 23.22 -14.16
C LEU A 82 -28.95 23.55 -15.34
#